data_AF-A0A8J6ASQ8-F1
#
_entry.id   AF-A0A8J6ASQ8-F1
#
_cell.length_a   1.000
_cell.length_b   1.000
_cell.length_c   1.000
_cell.angle_alpha   90.00
_cell.angle_beta   90.00
_cell.angle_gamma   90.00
#
_symmetry.space_group_name_H-M   'P 1'
#
loop_
_entity.id
_entity.type
_entity.pdbx_description
1 polymer ?
#
loop_
_entity_poly.entity_id
_entity_poly.type
_entity_poly.pdbx_seq_one_letter_code
_entity_poly.pdbx_strand_id
1 'polypeptide(L)'
;MDRLCQELCQISALRCLKNFDFRLRSSEELVVIAKNIKTPPARRLENIVINPLAPASPCARESIVAPSSQLVFVLAGYSRYKIPGIWLRSSDQDAYALGHAISTTENLNLPSVERWMQYTFPAAAILSELSQHLNGDVNPFIVDFKALGAISQDERSLIVSSLLQYLKDLLASQPEFEASLWDDIVRLTELQASIILVG
;
A
#
# COMPACT_ATOMS: atom_id res chain seq x y z
N MET A 1 14.85 -9.96 -4.30
CA MET A 1 13.47 -9.89 -4.81
C MET A 1 12.57 -10.75 -3.97
N ASP A 2 12.96 -11.97 -3.62
CA ASP A 2 12.20 -12.89 -2.75
C ASP A 2 11.63 -12.23 -1.50
N ARG A 3 12.44 -11.44 -0.78
CA ARG A 3 12.00 -10.64 0.38
C ARG A 3 10.85 -9.69 0.05
N LEU A 4 10.97 -8.93 -1.04
CA LEU A 4 9.93 -8.02 -1.48
C LEU A 4 8.66 -8.81 -1.82
N CYS A 5 8.77 -9.89 -2.60
CA CYS A 5 7.62 -10.72 -2.98
C CYS A 5 6.93 -11.35 -1.75
N GLN A 6 7.70 -11.82 -0.77
CA GLN A 6 7.17 -12.32 0.50
C GLN A 6 6.38 -11.24 1.25
N GLU A 7 6.91 -10.02 1.28
CA GLU A 7 6.23 -8.88 1.90
C GLU A 7 4.97 -8.47 1.14
N LEU A 8 4.98 -8.48 -0.21
CA LEU A 8 3.77 -8.23 -1.01
C LEU A 8 2.66 -9.23 -0.66
N CYS A 9 3.00 -10.50 -0.48
CA CYS A 9 2.05 -11.52 -0.02
C CYS A 9 1.51 -11.20 1.38
N GLN A 10 2.35 -10.79 2.33
CA GLN A 10 1.92 -10.40 3.68
C GLN A 10 0.98 -9.19 3.64
N ILE A 11 1.36 -8.15 2.91
CA ILE A 11 0.56 -6.91 2.79
C ILE A 11 -0.79 -7.19 2.13
N SER A 12 -0.85 -8.11 1.16
CA SER A 12 -2.09 -8.45 0.48
C SER A 12 -3.15 -9.07 1.39
N ALA A 13 -2.75 -9.64 2.53
CA ALA A 13 -3.67 -10.17 3.53
C ALA A 13 -4.26 -9.08 4.44
N LEU A 14 -3.67 -7.89 4.45
CA LEU A 14 -4.13 -6.79 5.30
C LEU A 14 -5.43 -6.19 4.76
N ARG A 15 -6.36 -5.94 5.66
CA ARG A 15 -7.68 -5.37 5.36
C ARG A 15 -8.06 -4.33 6.41
N CYS A 16 -9.13 -3.59 6.13
CA CYS A 16 -9.63 -2.55 7.04
C CYS A 16 -8.60 -1.46 7.32
N LEU A 17 -7.87 -1.04 6.28
CA LEU A 17 -6.97 0.11 6.35
C LEU A 17 -7.68 1.36 5.81
N LYS A 18 -7.35 2.51 6.40
CA LYS A 18 -8.02 3.77 6.13
C LYS A 18 -7.70 4.32 4.74
N ASN A 19 -6.44 4.22 4.33
CA ASN A 19 -5.92 4.92 3.16
C ASN A 19 -5.63 4.01 1.97
N PHE A 20 -5.55 2.69 2.19
CA PHE A 20 -5.23 1.72 1.14
C PHE A 20 -6.09 0.47 1.22
N ASP A 21 -6.36 -0.15 0.07
CA ASP A 21 -6.66 -1.58 -0.03
C ASP A 21 -5.58 -2.25 -0.87
N PHE A 22 -5.37 -3.53 -0.62
CA PHE A 22 -4.39 -4.35 -1.33
C PHE A 22 -5.05 -5.56 -1.96
N ARG A 23 -4.58 -5.94 -3.16
CA ARG A 23 -4.97 -7.19 -3.82
C ARG A 23 -3.74 -7.81 -4.47
N LEU A 24 -3.42 -9.03 -4.08
CA LEU A 24 -2.36 -9.78 -4.76
C LEU A 24 -2.87 -10.20 -6.14
N ARG A 25 -2.13 -9.82 -7.18
CA ARG A 25 -2.44 -10.21 -8.56
C ARG A 25 -1.60 -11.40 -9.00
N SER A 26 -0.34 -11.44 -8.59
CA SER A 26 0.57 -12.55 -8.79
C SER A 26 1.54 -12.63 -7.62
N SER A 27 2.37 -13.66 -7.57
CA SER A 27 3.45 -13.77 -6.57
C SER A 27 4.47 -12.62 -6.63
N GLU A 28 4.47 -11.81 -7.69
CA GLU A 28 5.38 -10.69 -7.86
C GLU A 28 4.65 -9.33 -7.98
N GLU A 29 3.31 -9.30 -7.95
CA GLU A 29 2.51 -8.09 -8.19
C GLU A 29 1.43 -7.86 -7.13
N LEU A 30 1.46 -6.67 -6.55
CA LEU A 30 0.47 -6.15 -5.62
C LEU A 30 -0.27 -4.97 -6.24
N VAL A 31 -1.58 -5.08 -6.36
CA VAL A 31 -2.46 -3.95 -6.68
C VAL A 31 -2.70 -3.17 -5.40
N VAL A 32 -2.44 -1.86 -5.45
CA VAL A 32 -2.58 -0.91 -4.35
C VAL A 32 -3.67 0.09 -4.72
N ILE A 33 -4.74 0.13 -3.95
CA ILE A 33 -5.87 1.02 -4.18
C ILE A 33 -5.83 2.11 -3.13
N ALA A 34 -5.42 3.32 -3.50
CA ALA A 34 -5.40 4.47 -2.63
C ALA A 34 -6.80 5.09 -2.50
N LYS A 35 -7.19 5.36 -1.26
CA LYS A 35 -8.47 5.96 -0.85
C LYS A 35 -8.22 7.24 -0.07
N ASN A 36 -9.29 8.02 0.14
CA ASN A 36 -9.28 9.21 1.00
C ASN A 36 -8.18 10.23 0.65
N ILE A 37 -7.91 10.37 -0.65
CA ILE A 37 -6.85 11.22 -1.19
C ILE A 37 -7.15 12.68 -0.84
N LYS A 38 -6.35 13.25 0.06
CA LYS A 38 -6.56 14.62 0.59
C LYS A 38 -5.98 15.70 -0.32
N THR A 39 -4.92 15.36 -1.06
CA THR A 39 -4.18 16.32 -1.88
C THR A 39 -4.51 16.07 -3.35
N PRO A 40 -4.86 17.08 -4.17
CA PRO A 40 -4.96 16.90 -5.61
C PRO A 40 -3.60 16.39 -6.11
N PRO A 41 -3.53 15.15 -6.62
CA PRO A 41 -2.25 14.48 -6.82
C PRO A 41 -1.43 15.14 -7.94
N ALA A 42 -2.05 15.96 -8.81
CA ALA A 42 -1.42 16.75 -9.87
C ALA A 42 -0.15 17.48 -9.42
N ARG A 43 -0.18 18.18 -8.28
CA ARG A 43 0.96 19.01 -7.84
C ARG A 43 2.15 18.22 -7.27
N ARG A 44 2.02 16.90 -7.04
CA ARG A 44 3.07 16.09 -6.41
C ARG A 44 3.49 14.85 -7.19
N LEU A 45 2.61 14.19 -7.94
CA LEU A 45 3.05 13.08 -8.80
C LEU A 45 3.84 13.59 -10.03
N GLU A 46 3.68 14.86 -10.43
CA GLU A 46 4.56 15.51 -11.43
C GLU A 46 6.03 15.57 -10.97
N ASN A 47 6.28 15.63 -9.66
CA ASN A 47 7.63 15.60 -9.10
C ASN A 47 8.18 14.18 -8.93
N ILE A 48 7.33 13.15 -9.11
CA ILE A 48 7.77 11.77 -9.18
C ILE A 48 8.25 11.55 -10.62
N VAL A 49 9.55 11.78 -10.81
CA VAL A 49 10.19 11.73 -12.13
C VAL A 49 9.85 10.40 -12.80
N ILE A 50 9.29 10.43 -13.99
CA ILE A 50 9.12 9.22 -14.80
C ILE A 50 10.52 8.70 -15.13
N ASN A 51 10.82 7.45 -14.76
CA ASN A 51 12.10 6.85 -15.17
C ASN A 51 11.95 6.27 -16.60
N PRO A 52 12.50 6.92 -17.65
CA PRO A 52 12.35 6.46 -19.04
C PRO A 52 13.13 5.18 -19.32
N LEU A 53 14.04 4.78 -18.42
CA LEU A 53 14.83 3.55 -18.51
C LEU A 53 14.21 2.39 -17.71
N ALA A 54 13.16 2.66 -16.94
CA ALA A 54 12.44 1.61 -16.25
C ALA A 54 11.68 0.73 -17.25
N PRO A 55 11.59 -0.57 -17.01
CA PRO A 55 10.79 -1.44 -17.85
C PRO A 55 9.33 -0.95 -17.84
N ALA A 56 8.76 -0.79 -19.03
CA ALA A 56 7.32 -0.62 -19.17
C ALA A 56 6.64 -1.79 -18.46
N SER A 57 5.58 -1.48 -17.70
CA SER A 57 4.83 -2.54 -17.02
C SER A 57 4.34 -3.57 -18.02
N PRO A 58 4.52 -4.88 -17.76
CA PRO A 58 4.00 -5.93 -18.64
C PRO A 58 2.47 -5.89 -18.80
N CYS A 59 1.79 -5.09 -17.97
CA CYS A 59 0.34 -5.02 -17.87
C CYS A 59 -0.23 -3.67 -18.34
N ALA A 60 0.52 -2.94 -19.18
CA ALA A 60 0.12 -1.64 -19.74
C ALA A 60 -1.25 -1.64 -20.46
N ARG A 61 -1.76 -2.80 -20.87
CA ARG A 61 -3.04 -2.94 -21.58
C ARG A 61 -4.25 -3.22 -20.67
N GLU A 62 -4.04 -3.42 -19.38
CA GLU A 62 -5.11 -3.74 -18.44
C GLU A 62 -5.49 -2.50 -17.62
N SER A 63 -6.68 -1.97 -17.90
CA SER A 63 -7.29 -0.93 -17.05
C SER A 63 -7.96 -1.60 -15.86
N ILE A 64 -7.54 -1.21 -14.65
CA ILE A 64 -8.22 -1.62 -13.43
C ILE A 64 -9.26 -0.55 -13.13
N VAL A 65 -10.53 -0.88 -13.33
CA VAL A 65 -11.64 0.03 -13.05
C VAL A 65 -11.75 0.21 -11.53
N ALA A 66 -11.48 1.41 -11.04
CA ALA A 66 -11.75 1.81 -9.68
C ALA A 66 -12.95 2.77 -9.63
N PRO A 67 -13.68 2.85 -8.51
CA PRO A 67 -14.69 3.88 -8.29
C PRO A 67 -14.09 5.30 -8.41
N SER A 68 -14.88 6.23 -8.95
CA SER A 68 -14.51 7.64 -9.10
C SER A 68 -14.14 8.25 -7.73
N SER A 69 -12.84 8.44 -7.48
CA SER A 69 -12.18 9.02 -6.27
C SER A 69 -10.99 8.18 -5.75
N GLN A 70 -10.72 7.01 -6.33
CA GLN A 70 -9.61 6.15 -5.95
C GLN A 70 -8.50 6.17 -7.00
N LEU A 71 -7.25 6.01 -6.56
CA LEU A 71 -6.12 5.78 -7.45
C LEU A 71 -5.63 4.35 -7.32
N VAL A 72 -5.45 3.68 -8.46
CA VAL A 72 -4.88 2.34 -8.52
C VAL A 72 -3.42 2.41 -8.91
N PHE A 73 -2.57 1.75 -8.13
CA PHE A 73 -1.18 1.51 -8.43
C PHE A 73 -0.91 0.01 -8.50
N VAL A 74 0.14 -0.37 -9.21
CA VAL A 74 0.69 -1.73 -9.18
C VAL A 74 2.11 -1.63 -8.69
N LEU A 75 2.40 -2.26 -7.55
CA LEU A 75 3.75 -2.46 -7.02
C LEU A 75 4.21 -3.86 -7.40
N ALA A 76 5.34 -3.99 -8.08
CA ALA A 76 5.86 -5.28 -8.49
C ALA A 76 7.34 -5.47 -8.20
N GLY A 77 7.71 -6.74 -7.95
CA GLY A 77 9.06 -7.20 -7.66
C GLY A 77 9.56 -8.22 -8.68
N TYR A 78 9.53 -7.92 -9.98
CA TYR A 78 9.95 -8.90 -10.99
C TYR A 78 11.43 -9.27 -10.88
N SER A 79 11.70 -10.56 -10.73
CA SER A 79 13.04 -11.13 -10.57
C SER A 79 14.02 -10.77 -11.70
N ARG A 80 13.51 -10.52 -12.91
CA ARG A 80 14.28 -10.12 -14.10
C ARG A 80 14.86 -8.70 -14.04
N TYR A 81 14.24 -7.79 -13.28
CA TYR A 81 14.64 -6.37 -13.26
C TYR A 81 15.46 -5.98 -12.03
N LYS A 82 15.48 -6.84 -11.00
CA LYS A 82 16.27 -6.65 -9.76
C LYS A 82 15.95 -5.39 -8.94
N ILE A 83 14.99 -4.57 -9.37
CA ILE A 83 14.53 -3.35 -8.71
C ILE A 83 12.99 -3.39 -8.72
N PRO A 84 12.32 -3.00 -7.62
CA PRO A 84 10.86 -2.84 -7.62
C PRO A 84 10.41 -1.82 -8.68
N GLY A 85 9.17 -1.96 -9.14
CA GLY A 85 8.52 -0.93 -9.93
C GLY A 85 7.14 -0.63 -9.38
N ILE A 86 6.71 0.62 -9.50
CA ILE A 86 5.38 1.07 -9.14
C ILE A 86 4.78 1.91 -10.26
N TRP A 87 3.61 1.52 -10.76
CA TRP A 87 2.94 2.18 -11.89
C TRP A 87 1.54 2.62 -11.51
N LEU A 88 1.10 3.76 -12.05
CA LEU A 88 -0.29 4.22 -11.96
C LEU A 88 -1.17 3.49 -13.00
N ARG A 89 -2.34 2.98 -12.59
CA ARG A 89 -3.28 2.19 -13.42
C ARG A 89 -4.70 2.75 -13.46
N SER A 90 -4.93 3.91 -12.87
CA SER A 90 -6.23 4.57 -12.86
C SER A 90 -6.66 4.97 -14.28
N SER A 91 -7.96 5.00 -14.55
CA SER A 91 -8.49 5.39 -15.85
C SER A 91 -8.12 6.84 -16.19
N ASP A 92 -7.98 7.17 -17.48
CA ASP A 92 -7.65 8.53 -17.91
C ASP A 92 -8.65 9.55 -17.38
N GLN A 93 -9.93 9.20 -17.19
CA GLN A 93 -10.93 10.12 -16.62
C GLN A 93 -10.71 10.39 -15.13
N ASP A 94 -10.34 9.38 -14.34
CA ASP A 94 -10.04 9.54 -12.90
C ASP A 94 -8.72 10.29 -12.70
N ALA A 95 -7.72 9.99 -13.53
CA ALA A 95 -6.44 10.69 -13.56
C ALA A 95 -6.63 12.16 -13.96
N TYR A 96 -7.46 12.45 -14.98
CA TYR A 96 -7.75 13.81 -15.46
C TYR A 96 -8.60 14.62 -14.46
N ALA A 97 -9.58 13.99 -13.81
CA ALA A 97 -10.36 14.62 -12.73
C ALA A 97 -9.49 15.02 -11.53
N LEU A 98 -8.37 14.32 -11.33
CA LEU A 98 -7.35 14.60 -10.33
C LEU A 98 -6.19 15.48 -10.86
N GLY A 99 -6.28 15.93 -12.11
CA GLY A 99 -5.38 16.90 -12.76
C GLY A 99 -4.13 16.32 -13.41
N HIS A 100 -4.12 15.06 -13.84
CA HIS A 100 -2.93 14.38 -14.36
C HIS A 100 -2.82 14.25 -15.88
N ALA A 101 -1.57 14.35 -16.34
CA ALA A 101 -1.08 13.93 -17.66
C ALA A 101 0.01 12.82 -17.54
N ILE A 102 -0.03 11.99 -16.49
CA ILE A 102 0.94 10.91 -16.29
C ILE A 102 0.46 9.68 -17.03
N SER A 103 1.30 9.14 -17.92
CA SER A 103 0.95 7.92 -18.65
C SER A 103 0.88 6.75 -17.68
N THR A 104 -0.16 5.92 -17.81
CA THR A 104 -0.29 4.69 -17.01
C THR A 104 0.91 3.75 -17.21
N THR A 105 1.67 3.89 -18.29
CA THR A 105 2.80 3.01 -18.60
C THR A 105 4.07 3.31 -17.81
N GLU A 106 4.15 4.46 -17.16
CA GLU A 106 5.38 5.00 -16.59
C GLU A 106 5.61 4.54 -15.14
N ASN A 107 6.86 4.17 -14.85
CA ASN A 107 7.26 3.78 -13.50
C ASN A 107 7.54 5.05 -12.69
N LEU A 108 6.94 5.10 -11.50
CA LEU A 108 7.12 6.19 -10.55
C LEU A 108 8.52 6.10 -9.92
N ASN A 109 9.32 7.16 -10.05
CA ASN A 109 10.62 7.25 -9.38
C ASN A 109 10.48 7.71 -7.93
N LEU A 110 10.33 6.75 -7.03
CA LEU A 110 10.34 6.97 -5.59
C LEU A 110 11.75 6.68 -5.02
N PRO A 111 12.40 7.59 -4.27
CA PRO A 111 13.60 7.29 -3.51
C PRO A 111 13.59 5.95 -2.75
N SER A 112 12.45 5.54 -2.20
CA SER A 112 12.27 4.25 -1.53
C SER A 112 12.46 3.06 -2.48
N VAL A 113 12.11 3.21 -3.76
CA VAL A 113 12.33 2.20 -4.81
C VAL A 113 13.82 2.08 -5.12
N GLU A 114 14.56 3.17 -5.20
CA GLU A 114 16.01 3.13 -5.44
C GLU A 114 16.77 2.52 -4.25
N ARG A 115 16.34 2.83 -3.03
CA ARG A 115 16.96 2.38 -1.78
C ARG A 115 16.33 1.11 -1.20
N TRP A 116 15.49 0.41 -1.97
CA TRP A 116 14.65 -0.69 -1.48
C TRP A 116 15.44 -1.77 -0.70
N MET A 117 16.68 -2.05 -1.10
CA MET A 117 17.54 -3.05 -0.46
C MET A 117 17.96 -2.66 0.98
N GLN A 118 17.88 -1.38 1.35
CA GLN A 118 18.24 -0.90 2.69
C GLN A 118 17.16 -1.18 3.73
N TYR A 119 15.94 -1.51 3.31
CA TYR A 119 14.79 -1.60 4.21
C TYR A 119 14.50 -3.01 4.69
N THR A 120 14.22 -3.10 5.99
CA THR A 120 13.33 -4.07 6.69
C THR A 120 12.23 -4.69 5.82
N PHE A 121 11.42 -3.76 5.37
CA PHE A 121 10.12 -3.93 4.74
C PHE A 121 10.12 -2.99 3.53
N PRO A 122 10.72 -3.40 2.40
CA PRO A 122 10.81 -2.56 1.20
C PRO A 122 9.45 -2.10 0.67
N ALA A 123 8.42 -2.96 0.67
CA ALA A 123 7.09 -2.55 0.23
C ALA A 123 6.46 -1.55 1.19
N ALA A 124 6.59 -1.73 2.51
CA ALA A 124 6.16 -0.75 3.50
C ALA A 124 6.81 0.62 3.28
N ALA A 125 8.13 0.67 3.04
CA ALA A 125 8.83 1.91 2.76
C ALA A 125 8.28 2.61 1.50
N ILE A 126 8.05 1.85 0.42
CA ILE A 126 7.48 2.36 -0.83
C ILE A 126 6.05 2.88 -0.64
N LEU A 127 5.22 2.14 0.10
CA LEU A 127 3.85 2.54 0.39
C LEU A 127 3.78 3.76 1.32
N SER A 128 4.75 3.93 2.21
CA SER A 128 4.83 5.07 3.12
C SER A 128 5.17 6.35 2.37
N GLU A 129 6.15 6.28 1.46
CA GLU A 129 6.47 7.39 0.57
C GLU A 129 5.25 7.75 -0.30
N LEU A 130 4.60 6.74 -0.89
CA LEU A 130 3.37 6.93 -1.67
C LEU A 130 2.25 7.58 -0.83
N SER A 131 2.05 7.12 0.41
CA SER A 131 1.07 7.67 1.35
C SER A 131 1.34 9.15 1.66
N GLN A 132 2.61 9.50 1.84
CA GLN A 132 3.01 10.89 2.10
C GLN A 132 2.71 11.80 0.89
N HIS A 133 2.87 11.29 -0.33
CA HIS A 133 2.53 12.02 -1.55
C HIS A 133 1.01 12.19 -1.74
N LEU A 134 0.21 11.19 -1.43
CA LEU A 134 -1.24 11.18 -1.68
C LEU A 134 -2.04 11.83 -0.53
N ASN A 135 -1.75 11.44 0.71
CA ASN A 135 -2.56 11.72 1.89
C ASN A 135 -1.87 12.65 2.89
N GLY A 136 -0.57 12.90 2.72
CA GLY A 136 0.26 13.63 3.68
C GLY A 136 0.57 12.82 4.95
N ASP A 137 0.15 11.56 5.01
CA ASP A 137 0.33 10.67 6.16
C ASP A 137 1.54 9.75 5.87
N VAL A 138 2.49 9.66 6.80
CA VAL A 138 3.68 8.78 6.64
C VAL A 138 3.31 7.30 6.78
N ASN A 139 2.31 6.98 7.60
CA ASN A 139 1.89 5.61 7.86
C ASN A 139 0.79 5.15 6.87
N PRO A 140 1.05 4.18 5.98
CA PRO A 140 0.04 3.65 5.07
C PRO A 140 -0.88 2.62 5.75
N PHE A 141 -0.52 2.11 6.92
CA PHE A 141 -1.18 1.00 7.60
C PHE A 141 -2.10 1.43 8.76
N ILE A 142 -2.61 2.67 8.71
CA ILE A 142 -3.58 3.18 9.68
C ILE A 142 -4.85 2.31 9.63
N VAL A 143 -5.22 1.74 10.78
CA VAL A 143 -6.37 0.83 10.89
C VAL A 143 -7.68 1.61 10.92
N ASP A 144 -8.62 1.21 10.08
CA ASP A 144 -10.01 1.65 10.14
C ASP A 144 -10.81 0.75 11.09
N PHE A 145 -10.79 1.10 12.37
CA PHE A 145 -11.54 0.39 13.41
C PHE A 145 -13.07 0.40 13.17
N LYS A 146 -13.59 1.38 12.44
CA LYS A 146 -15.02 1.42 12.09
C LYS A 146 -15.33 0.35 11.05
N ALA A 147 -14.50 0.23 10.01
CA ALA A 147 -14.62 -0.85 9.03
C ALA A 147 -14.41 -2.22 9.67
N LEU A 148 -13.41 -2.35 10.54
CA LEU A 148 -13.13 -3.59 11.29
C LEU A 148 -14.31 -4.02 12.18
N GLY A 149 -14.96 -3.05 12.84
CA GLY A 149 -16.15 -3.27 13.67
C GLY A 149 -17.40 -3.70 12.88
N ALA A 150 -17.42 -3.51 11.56
CA ALA A 150 -18.52 -3.93 10.69
C ALA A 150 -18.35 -5.37 10.16
N ILE A 151 -17.17 -5.97 10.30
CA ILE A 151 -16.89 -7.36 9.88
C ILE A 151 -17.51 -8.36 10.88
N SER A 152 -17.93 -9.53 10.42
CA SER A 152 -18.41 -10.62 11.29
C SER A 152 -17.33 -11.03 12.30
N GLN A 153 -17.73 -11.59 13.45
CA GLN A 153 -16.79 -11.94 14.51
C GLN A 153 -15.70 -12.93 14.05
N ASP A 154 -16.07 -13.95 13.29
CA ASP A 154 -15.15 -14.99 12.80
C ASP A 154 -14.08 -14.41 11.87
N GLU A 155 -14.50 -13.61 10.90
CA GLU A 155 -13.60 -12.97 9.93
C GLU A 155 -12.75 -11.88 10.61
N ARG A 156 -13.33 -11.15 11.58
CA ARG A 156 -12.62 -10.12 12.35
C ARG A 156 -11.45 -10.70 13.13
N SER A 157 -11.58 -11.90 13.70
CA SER A 157 -10.49 -12.57 14.43
C SER A 157 -9.25 -12.77 13.56
N LEU A 158 -9.46 -13.23 12.33
CA LEU A 158 -8.38 -13.45 11.35
C LEU A 158 -7.74 -12.12 10.92
N ILE A 159 -8.57 -11.11 10.62
CA ILE A 159 -8.10 -9.79 10.21
C ILE A 159 -7.29 -9.14 11.34
N VAL A 160 -7.80 -9.13 12.57
CA VAL A 160 -7.11 -8.59 13.76
C VAL A 160 -5.75 -9.28 13.95
N SER A 161 -5.71 -10.61 13.85
CA SER A 161 -4.46 -11.35 14.02
C SER A 161 -3.44 -11.03 12.93
N SER A 162 -3.87 -10.91 11.68
CA SER A 162 -3.00 -10.55 10.55
C SER A 162 -2.45 -9.11 10.67
N LEU A 163 -3.31 -8.14 11.00
CA LEU A 163 -2.92 -6.75 11.23
C LEU A 163 -1.95 -6.67 12.40
N LEU A 164 -2.30 -7.27 13.56
CA LEU A 164 -1.49 -7.18 14.75
C LEU A 164 -0.09 -7.78 14.56
N GLN A 165 0.00 -8.94 13.90
CA GLN A 165 1.28 -9.56 13.60
C GLN A 165 2.13 -8.66 12.69
N TYR A 166 1.57 -8.21 11.57
CA TYR A 166 2.29 -7.38 10.62
C TYR A 166 2.75 -6.04 11.23
N LEU A 167 1.87 -5.36 11.99
CA LEU A 167 2.20 -4.08 12.61
C LEU A 167 3.29 -4.20 13.69
N LYS A 168 3.31 -5.31 14.45
CA LYS A 168 4.38 -5.59 15.42
C LYS A 168 5.72 -5.82 14.73
N ASP A 169 5.73 -6.62 13.67
CA ASP A 169 6.96 -6.92 12.91
C ASP A 169 7.51 -5.66 12.21
N LEU A 170 6.60 -4.85 11.67
CA LEU A 170 6.90 -3.56 11.07
C LEU A 170 7.52 -2.60 12.10
N LEU A 171 6.86 -2.42 13.25
CA LEU A 171 7.34 -1.53 14.31
C LEU A 171 8.72 -1.97 14.85
N ALA A 172 8.93 -3.27 15.02
CA ALA A 172 10.23 -3.80 15.46
C ALA A 172 11.36 -3.52 14.46
N SER A 173 11.04 -3.39 13.17
CA SER A 173 12.01 -3.20 12.11
C SER A 173 12.18 -1.74 11.67
N GLN A 174 11.15 -0.92 11.87
CA GLN A 174 11.06 0.47 11.43
C GLN A 174 10.44 1.32 12.56
N PRO A 175 11.24 1.69 13.58
CA PRO A 175 10.77 2.46 14.74
C PRO A 175 10.22 3.84 14.38
N GLU A 176 10.51 4.36 13.18
CA GLU A 176 9.93 5.61 12.67
C GLU A 176 8.40 5.62 12.62
N PHE A 177 7.76 4.43 12.61
CA PHE A 177 6.30 4.31 12.66
C PHE A 177 5.71 4.30 14.08
N GLU A 178 6.52 4.27 15.14
CA GLU A 178 6.07 4.10 16.53
C GLU A 178 4.92 5.04 16.91
N ALA A 179 5.11 6.34 16.71
CA ALA A 179 4.13 7.35 17.04
C ALA A 179 2.79 7.18 16.30
N SER A 180 2.78 6.47 15.18
CA SER A 180 1.61 6.28 14.32
C SER A 180 0.97 4.89 14.41
N LEU A 181 1.68 3.90 14.96
CA LEU A 181 1.22 2.50 15.03
C LEU A 181 0.90 2.03 16.44
N TRP A 182 1.50 2.64 17.46
CA TRP A 182 1.37 2.16 18.84
C TRP A 182 -0.09 2.10 19.30
N ASP A 183 -0.85 3.17 19.06
CA ASP A 183 -2.27 3.24 19.41
C ASP A 183 -3.09 2.16 18.69
N ASP A 184 -2.78 1.90 17.42
CA ASP A 184 -3.45 0.87 16.63
C ASP A 184 -3.12 -0.53 17.15
N ILE A 185 -1.86 -0.80 17.50
CA ILE A 185 -1.40 -2.08 18.08
C ILE A 185 -2.05 -2.36 19.43
N VAL A 186 -2.14 -1.34 20.31
CA VAL A 186 -2.80 -1.47 21.62
C VAL A 186 -4.27 -1.84 21.42
N ARG A 187 -4.99 -1.10 20.59
CA ARG A 187 -6.42 -1.36 20.31
C ARG A 187 -6.66 -2.72 19.68
N LEU A 188 -5.82 -3.14 18.73
CA LEU A 188 -5.91 -4.47 18.13
C LEU A 188 -5.65 -5.58 19.16
N THR A 189 -4.74 -5.36 20.11
CA THR A 189 -4.46 -6.32 21.19
C THR A 189 -5.66 -6.47 22.12
N GLU A 190 -6.29 -5.36 22.50
CA GLU A 190 -7.53 -5.36 23.30
C GLU A 190 -8.68 -6.07 22.56
N LEU A 191 -8.85 -5.78 21.26
CA LEU A 191 -9.84 -6.45 20.43
C LEU A 191 -9.58 -7.95 20.33
N GLN A 192 -8.34 -8.38 20.11
CA GLN A 192 -7.98 -9.80 20.05
C GLN A 192 -8.32 -10.51 21.36
N ALA A 193 -7.98 -9.91 22.51
CA ALA A 193 -8.33 -10.46 23.81
C ALA A 193 -9.85 -10.57 24.01
N SER A 194 -10.62 -9.55 23.58
CA SER A 194 -12.09 -9.58 23.68
C SER A 194 -12.72 -10.68 22.83
N ILE A 195 -12.19 -10.95 21.63
CA ILE A 195 -12.68 -11.99 20.74
C ILE A 195 -12.43 -13.38 21.34
N ILE A 196 -11.25 -13.60 21.94
CA ILE A 196 -10.88 -14.88 22.56
C ILE A 196 -11.70 -15.17 23.83
N LEU A 197 -12.09 -14.13 24.59
CA LEU A 197 -12.86 -14.30 25.83
C LEU A 197 -14.37 -14.51 25.60
N VAL A 198 -14.88 -14.15 24.43
CA VAL A 198 -16.32 -14.19 24.09
C VAL A 198 -16.67 -15.31 23.10
N GLY A 199 -15.69 -15.83 22.35
CA GLY A 199 -15.85 -16.99 21.46
C GLY A 199 -15.69 -18.32 22.18
#